data_AF-A0A6V7MEH3-F1
#
_entry.id   AF-A0A6V7MEH3-F1
#
_cell.length_a   1.000
_cell.length_b   1.000
_cell.length_c   1.000
_cell.angle_alpha   90.00
_cell.angle_beta   90.00
_cell.angle_gamma   90.00
#
_symmetry.space_group_name_H-M   'P 1'
#
loop_
_entity.id
_entity.type
_entity.pdbx_description
1 polymer ?
#
loop_
_entity_poly.entity_id
_entity_poly.type
_entity_poly.pdbx_seq_one_letter_code
_entity_poly.pdbx_strand_id
1 'polypeptide(L)' 'DAKATFTFAFDSTKKDLITCHTSGKFTEKQLMNSMEQCREASQYIFDFYREVVKKYASCISQ' A
#
# COMPACT_ATOMS: atom_id res chain seq x y z
N ASP A 1 -10.30 5.31 21.22
CA ASP A 1 -9.11 4.61 20.66
C ASP A 1 -9.49 3.53 19.68
N ALA A 2 -8.65 3.33 18.65
CA ALA A 2 -8.78 2.22 17.72
C ALA A 2 -8.50 0.89 18.44
N LYS A 3 -9.30 -0.14 18.17
CA LYS A 3 -9.16 -1.47 18.81
C LYS A 3 -7.95 -2.26 18.28
N ALA A 4 -7.50 -1.94 17.07
CA ALA A 4 -6.32 -2.48 16.41
C ALA A 4 -5.83 -1.52 15.32
N THR A 5 -4.54 -1.60 14.99
CA THR A 5 -3.92 -0.84 13.89
C THR A 5 -3.13 -1.80 13.01
N PHE A 6 -3.20 -1.60 11.69
CA PHE A 6 -2.46 -2.36 10.70
C PHE A 6 -1.71 -1.42 9.77
N THR A 7 -0.42 -1.65 9.59
CA THR A 7 0.42 -0.97 8.62
C THR A 7 1.03 -2.02 7.70
N PHE A 8 0.79 -1.90 6.40
CA PHE A 8 1.27 -2.85 5.40
C PHE A 8 2.19 -2.13 4.41
N ALA A 9 3.30 -2.78 4.05
CA ALA A 9 4.17 -2.33 2.97
C ALA A 9 4.09 -3.33 1.82
N PHE A 10 3.73 -2.86 0.63
CA PHE A 10 3.59 -3.68 -0.57
C PHE A 10 4.65 -3.32 -1.60
N ASP A 11 5.11 -4.31 -2.35
CA ASP A 11 5.90 -4.07 -3.56
C ASP A 11 5.06 -3.32 -4.59
N SER A 12 5.57 -2.23 -5.14
CA SER A 12 4.79 -1.39 -6.05
C SER A 12 4.52 -2.05 -7.41
N THR A 13 5.18 -3.15 -7.77
CA THR A 13 5.03 -3.79 -9.09
C THR A 13 4.12 -5.01 -9.01
N LYS A 14 4.45 -5.95 -8.11
CA LYS A 14 3.73 -7.21 -7.91
C LYS A 14 2.66 -7.12 -6.82
N LYS A 15 2.71 -6.10 -5.97
CA LYS A 15 1.83 -5.93 -4.79
C LYS A 15 1.95 -7.02 -3.75
N ASP A 16 3.06 -7.75 -3.78
CA ASP A 16 3.42 -8.70 -2.74
C ASP A 16 3.64 -7.94 -1.43
N LEU A 17 3.15 -8.49 -0.32
CA LEU A 17 3.40 -7.92 1.00
C LEU A 17 4.88 -8.11 1.35
N ILE A 18 5.60 -7.01 1.55
CA ILE A 18 7.01 -7.01 1.98
C ILE A 18 7.09 -7.19 3.49
N THR A 19 6.31 -6.40 4.23
CA THR A 19 6.24 -6.46 5.69
C THR A 19 4.93 -5.88 6.19
N CYS A 20 4.57 -6.24 7.42
CA CYS A 20 3.47 -5.59 8.12
C CYS A 20 3.81 -5.36 9.59
N HIS A 21 3.23 -4.31 10.15
CA HIS A 21 3.22 -4.04 11.58
C HIS A 21 1.78 -3.98 12.05
N THR A 22 1.48 -4.68 13.13
CA THR A 22 0.11 -4.78 13.66
C THR A 22 0.14 -4.58 15.18
N SER A 23 -0.87 -3.91 15.71
CA SER A 23 -1.03 -3.74 17.17
C SER A 23 -2.50 -3.83 17.58
N GLY A 24 -2.76 -4.18 18.85
CA GLY A 24 -4.10 -4.33 19.41
C GLY A 24 -4.65 -5.76 19.35
N LYS A 25 -5.99 -5.89 19.44
CA LYS A 25 -6.68 -7.19 19.46
C LYS A 25 -7.60 -7.32 18.24
N PHE A 26 -7.39 -8.37 17.47
CA PHE A 26 -8.11 -8.64 16.23
C PHE A 26 -8.13 -10.13 15.94
N THR A 27 -9.06 -10.53 15.07
CA THR A 27 -9.13 -11.88 14.51
C THR A 27 -8.29 -11.97 13.23
N GLU A 28 -7.89 -13.18 12.86
CA GLU A 28 -7.21 -13.44 11.59
C GLU A 28 -8.01 -12.91 10.38
N LYS A 29 -9.33 -13.12 10.38
CA LYS A 29 -10.22 -12.60 9.33
C LYS A 29 -10.13 -11.08 9.17
N GLN A 30 -10.03 -10.35 10.29
CA GLN A 30 -9.89 -8.89 10.24
C GLN A 30 -8.54 -8.48 9.65
N LEU A 31 -7.45 -9.15 10.04
CA LEU A 31 -6.13 -8.93 9.46
C LEU A 31 -6.13 -9.17 7.94
N MET A 32 -6.64 -10.31 7.50
CA MET A 32 -6.68 -10.69 6.08
C MET A 32 -7.53 -9.73 5.25
N ASN A 33 -8.72 -9.35 5.75
CA ASN A 33 -9.58 -8.39 5.07
C ASN A 33 -8.94 -7.01 4.97
N SER A 34 -8.34 -6.51 6.06
CA SER A 34 -7.66 -5.21 6.05
C SER A 34 -6.44 -5.22 5.13
N MET A 35 -5.69 -6.32 5.07
CA MET A 35 -4.58 -6.47 4.15
C MET A 35 -5.02 -6.39 2.68
N GLU A 36 -6.11 -7.07 2.31
CA GLU A 36 -6.64 -7.01 0.93
C GLU A 36 -7.08 -5.58 0.57
N GLN A 37 -7.87 -4.95 1.43
CA GLN A 37 -8.33 -3.59 1.23
C GLN A 37 -7.17 -2.60 1.09
N CYS A 38 -6.13 -2.73 1.93
CA CYS A 38 -4.94 -1.88 1.84
C CYS A 38 -4.11 -2.20 0.59
N ARG A 39 -4.05 -3.45 0.13
CA ARG A 39 -3.37 -3.81 -1.12
C ARG A 39 -4.04 -3.15 -2.31
N GLU A 40 -5.36 -3.22 -2.40
CA GLU A 40 -6.14 -2.54 -3.43
C GLU A 40 -5.96 -1.02 -3.35
N ALA A 41 -6.08 -0.43 -2.16
CA ALA A 41 -5.94 1.01 -1.95
C ALA A 41 -4.52 1.51 -2.30
N SER A 42 -3.48 0.71 -2.04
CA SER A 42 -2.11 1.07 -2.37
C SER A 42 -1.87 1.28 -3.87
N GLN A 43 -2.68 0.65 -4.74
CA GLN A 43 -2.59 0.84 -6.19
C GLN A 43 -2.73 2.31 -6.58
N TYR A 44 -3.69 3.02 -5.99
CA TYR A 44 -3.93 4.43 -6.31
C TYR A 44 -2.73 5.31 -5.93
N ILE A 45 -2.05 4.97 -4.83
CA ILE A 45 -0.82 5.65 -4.40
C ILE A 45 0.31 5.37 -5.39
N PHE A 46 0.50 4.11 -5.79
CA PHE A 46 1.54 3.74 -6.75
C PHE A 46 1.31 4.38 -8.12
N ASP A 47 0.07 4.43 -8.59
CA ASP A 47 -0.28 5.07 -9.86
C ASP A 47 -0.02 6.57 -9.81
N PHE A 48 -0.41 7.24 -8.71
CA PHE A 48 -0.09 8.65 -8.51
C PHE A 48 1.43 8.90 -8.64
N TYR A 49 2.26 8.13 -7.94
CA TYR A 49 3.72 8.30 -8.03
C TYR A 49 4.27 7.98 -9.43
N ARG A 50 3.73 6.96 -10.11
CA ARG A 50 4.12 6.65 -11.50
C ARG A 50 3.79 7.79 -12.45
N GLU A 51 2.62 8.39 -12.34
CA GLU A 51 2.23 9.54 -13.17
C GLU A 51 3.11 10.77 -12.91
N VAL A 52 3.43 11.04 -11.64
CA VAL A 52 4.38 12.09 -11.27
C VAL A 52 5.74 11.84 -11.93
N VAL A 53 6.30 10.64 -11.79
CA VAL A 53 7.62 10.31 -12.36
C VAL A 53 7.60 10.38 -13.89
N LYS A 54 6.56 9.87 -14.55
CA LYS A 54 6.40 9.98 -16.02
C LYS A 54 6.43 11.44 -16.48
N LYS A 55 5.68 12.32 -15.80
CA LYS A 55 5.64 13.75 -16.12
C LYS A 55 7.04 14.37 -16.08
N TYR A 56 7.79 14.16 -15.00
CA TYR A 56 9.14 14.72 -14.87
C TYR A 56 10.15 14.09 -15.83
N ALA A 57 10.11 12.77 -16.04
CA ALA A 57 11.00 12.09 -17.00
C ALA A 57 10.82 12.64 -18.42
N SER A 58 9.58 12.96 -18.81
CA SER A 58 9.28 13.56 -20.12
C SER A 58 9.79 15.00 -20.28
N CYS A 59 9.99 15.74 -19.18
CA CYS A 59 10.53 17.10 -19.21
C CYS A 59 12.07 17.13 -19.25
N ILE A 60 12.75 16.11 -18.71
CA ILE A 60 14.22 16.06 -18.63
C ILE A 60 14.84 15.47 -19.91
N SER A 61 14.03 14.81 -20.75
CA SER A 61 14.45 14.19 -22.01
C SER A 61 14.33 15.13 -23.24
N GLN A 62 14.07 16.42 -23.02
CA GLN A 62 14.04 17.48 -24.04
C GLN A 62 15.26 18.39 -23.89
#